data_AF-A0A9C9VFH1-F1
#
_entry.id   AF-A0A9C9VFH1-F1
#
_cell.length_a   1.000
_cell.length_b   1.000
_cell.length_c   1.000
_cell.angle_alpha   90.00
_cell.angle_beta   90.00
_cell.angle_gamma   90.00
#
_symmetry.space_group_name_H-M   'P 1'
#
loop_
_entity.id
_entity.type
_entity.pdbx_description
1 polymer ?
#
loop_
_entity_poly.entity_id
_entity_poly.type
_entity_poly.pdbx_seq_one_letter_code
_entity_poly.pdbx_strand_id
1 'polypeptide(L)'
;VGNATALRRSHAGVVIRNNIFYDNGTAIAPTTLEGGISYNGFQANDTDGAVGNNALLEPLLRMVSSARRDFHLRYNSEARDAGDPNDTDIIDGSRADLGAYGGEYADPVPFPVYDVMAEPDGEDAVTVSWSSNPSYLTAGYMLYYGTGGGYSGSDASEGVSPLDVGRVTSFRLSGLAPASAGLEAPQLARPVPSHRALTISWSPVSGASGYRLRYGIDSVQEHEIDVGQVTSYRLTGLQNGTGYRIAVQAYSQARYRFAVTVYDTTDARNESVIAAGSSAEAGVGPVRNGPLSSEVVAVPEALQPYPDLPDEGCFVATAAYGSYLAPELRTLREFRDRYLLRNAPGRVLVGWYYRHGPEAARWLESHPRLKPLVRAALLPLVVLAGLLLQGHGPVLATSLVAGLLLMVVASGCRKRGVAREG
;
A
#
# COMPACT_ATOMS: atom_id res chain seq x y z
N VAL A 1 -36.65 -6.71 17.08
CA VAL A 1 -37.85 -6.82 17.93
C VAL A 1 -38.49 -5.46 17.85
N GLY A 2 -39.61 -5.35 17.13
CA GLY A 2 -40.33 -4.08 16.99
C GLY A 2 -40.73 -3.51 18.35
N ASN A 3 -41.07 -2.22 18.39
CA ASN A 3 -41.59 -1.58 19.61
C ASN A 3 -42.89 -2.26 20.06
N ALA A 4 -43.21 -2.37 21.36
CA ALA A 4 -44.40 -3.09 21.81
C ALA A 4 -45.72 -2.50 21.27
N THR A 5 -46.19 -1.37 21.81
CA THR A 5 -47.35 -0.63 21.28
C THR A 5 -46.92 0.80 21.03
N ALA A 6 -47.10 1.31 19.81
CA ALA A 6 -46.67 2.65 19.45
C ALA A 6 -47.53 3.71 20.16
N LEU A 7 -48.86 3.56 20.09
CA LEU A 7 -49.80 4.45 20.73
C LEU A 7 -50.94 3.67 21.39
N ARG A 8 -51.20 3.95 22.66
CA ARG A 8 -52.35 3.41 23.40
C ARG A 8 -53.26 4.53 23.88
N ARG A 9 -54.55 4.47 23.52
CA ARG A 9 -55.55 5.46 23.89
C ARG A 9 -56.66 4.87 24.76
N SER A 10 -57.24 5.70 25.63
CA SER A 10 -58.31 5.32 26.55
C SER A 10 -59.70 5.87 26.15
N HIS A 11 -59.75 6.81 25.21
CA HIS A 11 -61.00 7.37 24.66
C HIS A 11 -60.82 7.86 23.21
N ALA A 12 -61.93 8.00 22.48
CA ALA A 12 -61.94 8.37 21.06
C ALA A 12 -61.74 9.87 20.78
N GLY A 13 -61.46 10.68 21.81
CA GLY A 13 -61.26 12.12 21.69
C GLY A 13 -59.84 12.53 21.28
N VAL A 14 -58.91 11.59 21.20
CA VAL A 14 -57.54 11.81 20.74
C VAL A 14 -57.52 11.78 19.21
N VAL A 15 -57.11 12.88 18.58
CA VAL A 15 -56.93 12.96 17.13
C VAL A 15 -55.55 12.46 16.74
N ILE A 16 -55.50 11.50 15.82
CA ILE A 16 -54.28 10.92 15.28
C ILE A 16 -54.37 11.06 13.77
N ARG A 17 -53.64 12.02 13.21
CA ARG A 17 -53.63 12.32 11.78
C ARG A 17 -52.23 12.67 11.27
N ASN A 18 -51.98 12.36 10.01
CA ASN A 18 -50.72 12.57 9.29
C ASN A 18 -49.50 11.97 10.00
N ASN A 19 -49.60 10.72 10.45
CA ASN A 19 -48.48 9.99 11.04
C ASN A 19 -48.12 8.76 10.23
N ILE A 20 -46.88 8.30 10.38
CA ILE A 20 -46.46 6.96 9.95
C ILE A 20 -46.11 6.11 11.18
N PHE A 21 -46.74 4.95 11.28
CA PHE A 21 -46.43 3.92 12.28
C PHE A 21 -45.62 2.80 11.64
N TYR A 22 -44.35 2.70 12.03
CA TYR A 22 -43.38 1.77 11.46
C TYR A 22 -42.77 0.83 12.52
N ASP A 23 -42.68 -0.47 12.24
CA ASP A 23 -41.97 -1.49 13.04
C ASP A 23 -42.44 -1.61 14.51
N ASN A 24 -43.76 -1.74 14.70
CA ASN A 24 -44.39 -1.91 16.02
C ASN A 24 -45.12 -3.25 16.14
N GLY A 25 -45.19 -3.85 17.33
CA GLY A 25 -46.07 -4.97 17.62
C GLY A 25 -47.54 -4.59 17.47
N THR A 26 -47.94 -3.45 18.04
CA THR A 26 -49.24 -2.82 17.76
C THR A 26 -49.07 -1.34 17.45
N ALA A 27 -49.52 -0.85 16.30
CA ALA A 27 -49.43 0.59 16.02
C ALA A 27 -50.38 1.40 16.91
N ILE A 28 -51.71 1.21 16.79
CA ILE A 28 -52.69 1.95 17.61
C ILE A 28 -53.64 1.02 18.36
N ALA A 29 -53.63 1.07 19.69
CA ALA A 29 -54.53 0.30 20.54
C ALA A 29 -55.47 1.19 21.39
N PRO A 30 -56.70 0.73 21.73
CA PRO A 30 -57.35 -0.51 21.30
C PRO A 30 -58.04 -0.35 19.93
N THR A 31 -58.27 -1.48 19.24
CA THR A 31 -58.96 -1.54 17.93
C THR A 31 -60.41 -1.04 17.96
N THR A 32 -61.06 -1.07 19.12
CA THR A 32 -62.48 -0.68 19.29
C THR A 32 -62.71 0.82 19.30
N LEU A 33 -61.64 1.62 19.37
CA LEU A 33 -61.72 3.06 19.32
C LEU A 33 -61.06 3.49 18.01
N GLU A 34 -61.86 3.87 17.00
CA GLU A 34 -61.36 4.38 15.69
C GLU A 34 -61.65 5.87 15.46
N GLY A 35 -62.58 6.48 16.22
CA GLY A 35 -62.92 7.90 16.07
C GLY A 35 -61.71 8.83 16.23
N GLY A 36 -61.59 9.84 15.37
CA GLY A 36 -60.47 10.79 15.38
C GLY A 36 -59.16 10.27 14.77
N ILE A 37 -59.16 9.07 14.17
CA ILE A 37 -57.99 8.53 13.45
C ILE A 37 -58.25 8.67 11.95
N SER A 38 -57.36 9.36 11.24
CA SER A 38 -57.46 9.51 9.80
C SER A 38 -56.14 9.88 9.14
N TYR A 39 -55.93 9.49 7.89
CA TYR A 39 -54.72 9.84 7.11
C TYR A 39 -53.44 9.45 7.87
N ASN A 40 -53.25 8.15 8.11
CA ASN A 40 -52.01 7.63 8.69
C ASN A 40 -51.47 6.49 7.84
N GLY A 41 -50.15 6.36 7.77
CA GLY A 41 -49.45 5.27 7.10
C GLY A 41 -49.07 4.17 8.08
N PHE A 42 -49.20 2.91 7.66
CA PHE A 42 -48.87 1.75 8.48
C PHE A 42 -47.97 0.78 7.71
N GLN A 43 -46.81 0.46 8.29
CA GLN A 43 -45.85 -0.47 7.66
C GLN A 43 -45.01 -1.22 8.70
N ALA A 44 -44.71 -2.47 8.41
CA ALA A 44 -43.91 -3.39 9.19
C ALA A 44 -44.41 -3.58 10.64
N ASN A 45 -45.69 -3.36 10.91
CA ASN A 45 -46.26 -3.63 12.22
C ASN A 45 -46.74 -5.09 12.31
N ASP A 46 -46.62 -5.75 13.48
CA ASP A 46 -47.25 -7.06 13.68
C ASP A 46 -48.79 -6.93 13.66
N THR A 47 -49.32 -5.77 14.07
CA THR A 47 -50.76 -5.41 13.97
C THR A 47 -50.92 -3.89 13.91
N ASP A 48 -51.68 -3.37 12.94
CA ASP A 48 -51.90 -1.91 12.82
C ASP A 48 -52.89 -1.38 13.88
N GLY A 49 -53.79 -2.23 14.35
CA GLY A 49 -54.77 -1.87 15.37
C GLY A 49 -55.88 -1.00 14.81
N ALA A 50 -56.23 0.11 15.47
CA ALA A 50 -57.27 1.03 15.01
C ALA A 50 -56.74 1.94 13.88
N VAL A 51 -57.04 1.59 12.62
CA VAL A 51 -56.49 2.28 11.44
C VAL A 51 -57.23 3.57 11.07
N GLY A 52 -58.53 3.65 11.39
CA GLY A 52 -59.35 4.81 11.06
C GLY A 52 -59.58 5.02 9.57
N ASN A 53 -59.90 6.25 9.17
CA ASN A 53 -60.28 6.59 7.79
C ASN A 53 -59.09 6.99 6.92
N ASN A 54 -59.13 6.69 5.61
CA ASN A 54 -58.09 7.09 4.65
C ASN A 54 -56.66 6.65 5.07
N ALA A 55 -56.55 5.48 5.70
CA ALA A 55 -55.26 4.90 6.06
C ALA A 55 -54.52 4.41 4.80
N LEU A 56 -53.20 4.61 4.78
CA LEU A 56 -52.31 4.03 3.78
C LEU A 56 -51.69 2.76 4.38
N LEU A 57 -52.11 1.61 3.88
CA LEU A 57 -51.68 0.29 4.37
C LEU A 57 -50.59 -0.29 3.48
N GLU A 58 -49.82 -1.26 3.97
CA GLU A 58 -48.77 -1.90 3.19
C GLU A 58 -49.23 -2.42 1.81
N PRO A 59 -48.32 -2.49 0.81
CA PRO A 59 -46.87 -2.21 0.87
C PRO A 59 -46.47 -0.91 0.14
N LEU A 60 -46.52 0.25 0.81
CA LEU A 60 -46.57 1.53 0.07
C LEU A 60 -45.65 2.65 0.60
N LEU A 61 -45.17 2.59 1.86
CA LEU A 61 -44.25 3.60 2.42
C LEU A 61 -42.81 3.28 2.01
N ARG A 62 -42.27 4.07 1.08
CA ARG A 62 -40.88 3.93 0.61
C ARG A 62 -40.00 4.95 1.30
N MET A 63 -39.19 4.51 2.26
CA MET A 63 -38.28 5.35 3.02
C MET A 63 -36.84 5.25 2.52
N VAL A 64 -36.02 6.28 2.72
CA VAL A 64 -34.61 6.32 2.28
C VAL A 64 -33.81 5.16 2.88
N SER A 65 -33.76 5.03 4.21
CA SER A 65 -33.10 3.90 4.88
C SER A 65 -33.60 3.67 6.31
N SER A 66 -34.72 2.93 6.45
CA SER A 66 -35.29 2.61 7.77
C SER A 66 -34.33 1.80 8.67
N ALA A 67 -33.51 0.92 8.08
CA ALA A 67 -32.46 0.18 8.80
C ALA A 67 -31.39 1.09 9.44
N ARG A 68 -31.19 2.30 8.89
CA ARG A 68 -30.27 3.31 9.41
C ARG A 68 -30.98 4.43 10.18
N ARG A 69 -32.28 4.26 10.46
CA ARG A 69 -33.16 5.26 11.10
C ARG A 69 -33.34 6.54 10.29
N ASP A 70 -33.17 6.46 8.98
CA ASP A 70 -33.52 7.53 8.05
C ASP A 70 -34.92 7.26 7.46
N PHE A 71 -35.91 7.95 8.02
CA PHE A 71 -37.33 7.77 7.73
C PHE A 71 -37.86 8.79 6.71
N HIS A 72 -37.00 9.56 6.04
CA HIS A 72 -37.44 10.42 4.95
C HIS A 72 -38.09 9.60 3.84
N LEU A 73 -39.12 10.17 3.20
CA LEU A 73 -39.82 9.53 2.09
C LEU A 73 -38.95 9.58 0.82
N ARG A 74 -39.04 8.54 -0.01
CA ARG A 74 -38.49 8.54 -1.37
C ARG A 74 -39.49 9.23 -2.31
N TYR A 75 -39.00 9.79 -3.42
CA TYR A 75 -39.82 10.42 -4.47
C TYR A 75 -40.98 9.56 -4.99
N ASN A 76 -40.89 8.23 -4.93
CA ASN A 76 -41.94 7.32 -5.38
C ASN A 76 -42.73 6.68 -4.22
N SER A 77 -42.67 7.27 -3.02
CA SER A 77 -43.48 6.84 -1.89
C SER A 77 -44.94 7.24 -2.11
N GLU A 78 -45.86 6.33 -1.82
CA GLU A 78 -47.30 6.63 -1.89
C GLU A 78 -47.78 7.45 -0.68
N ALA A 79 -46.88 7.65 0.29
CA ALA A 79 -47.08 8.56 1.41
C ALA A 79 -47.01 10.04 0.99
N ARG A 80 -46.54 10.32 -0.24
CA ARG A 80 -46.56 11.66 -0.81
C ARG A 80 -47.99 12.03 -1.22
N ASP A 81 -48.41 13.25 -0.94
CA ASP A 81 -49.74 13.78 -1.24
C ASP A 81 -50.89 12.98 -0.61
N ALA A 82 -50.61 12.24 0.48
CA ALA A 82 -51.52 11.27 1.08
C ALA A 82 -52.08 11.69 2.46
N GLY A 83 -51.60 12.80 3.03
CA GLY A 83 -52.04 13.38 4.31
C GLY A 83 -53.42 14.03 4.25
N ASP A 84 -53.84 14.77 5.27
CA ASP A 84 -55.12 15.48 5.28
C ASP A 84 -55.23 16.42 4.06
N PRO A 85 -56.27 16.32 3.19
CA PRO A 85 -56.43 17.19 2.02
C PRO A 85 -56.72 18.66 2.39
N ASN A 86 -57.05 18.96 3.65
CA ASN A 86 -57.19 20.33 4.13
C ASN A 86 -55.86 20.90 4.67
N ASP A 87 -54.80 20.11 4.62
CA ASP A 87 -53.43 20.50 4.96
C ASP A 87 -52.61 20.56 3.66
N THR A 88 -51.77 21.58 3.55
CA THR A 88 -51.05 21.89 2.31
C THR A 88 -49.57 21.72 2.57
N ASP A 89 -48.88 21.00 1.67
CA ASP A 89 -47.43 20.90 1.73
C ASP A 89 -46.82 22.29 1.50
N ILE A 90 -45.99 22.73 2.44
CA ILE A 90 -45.39 24.07 2.43
C ILE A 90 -44.35 24.23 1.31
N ILE A 91 -43.89 23.14 0.71
CA ILE A 91 -42.76 23.09 -0.22
C ILE A 91 -43.21 23.30 -1.66
N ASP A 92 -44.26 22.60 -2.09
CA ASP A 92 -44.74 22.63 -3.47
C ASP A 92 -46.23 23.01 -3.58
N GLY A 93 -46.89 23.30 -2.46
CA GLY A 93 -48.29 23.70 -2.42
C GLY A 93 -49.26 22.55 -2.72
N SER A 94 -48.77 21.31 -2.74
CA SER A 94 -49.58 20.12 -2.93
C SER A 94 -50.34 19.75 -1.64
N ARG A 95 -50.98 18.58 -1.63
CA ARG A 95 -51.59 18.03 -0.43
C ARG A 95 -50.49 17.57 0.53
N ALA A 96 -50.66 17.79 1.82
CA ALA A 96 -49.64 17.39 2.81
C ALA A 96 -49.25 15.90 2.73
N ASP A 97 -48.00 15.60 3.04
CA ASP A 97 -47.47 14.25 3.12
C ASP A 97 -47.76 13.56 4.47
N LEU A 98 -47.69 12.22 4.49
CA LEU A 98 -47.79 11.43 5.74
C LEU A 98 -46.47 11.32 6.51
N GLY A 99 -45.37 11.88 6.00
CA GLY A 99 -44.04 11.85 6.59
C GLY A 99 -43.14 12.96 6.07
N ALA A 100 -41.88 13.00 6.49
CA ALA A 100 -40.95 14.05 6.05
C ALA A 100 -40.43 13.79 4.63
N TYR A 101 -40.76 14.68 3.70
CA TYR A 101 -40.27 14.73 2.33
C TYR A 101 -39.99 16.20 1.97
N GLY A 102 -38.74 16.56 1.68
CA GLY A 102 -38.36 17.97 1.47
C GLY A 102 -38.62 18.90 2.68
N GLY A 103 -38.34 20.22 2.55
CA GLY A 103 -38.60 21.25 3.58
C GLY A 103 -37.53 22.35 3.69
N GLU A 104 -37.75 23.36 4.55
CA GLU A 104 -36.75 24.41 4.92
C GLU A 104 -35.45 23.81 5.49
N TYR A 105 -35.53 22.59 6.05
CA TYR A 105 -34.41 21.81 6.57
C TYR A 105 -34.02 20.63 5.67
N ALA A 106 -34.52 20.58 4.43
CA ALA A 106 -34.06 19.60 3.46
C ALA A 106 -32.56 19.79 3.18
N ASP A 107 -31.86 18.70 2.88
CA ASP A 107 -30.50 18.81 2.37
C ASP A 107 -30.50 19.71 1.13
N PRO A 108 -29.68 20.78 1.07
CA PRO A 108 -29.69 21.72 -0.04
C PRO A 108 -29.09 21.14 -1.33
N VAL A 109 -28.40 20.01 -1.21
CA VAL A 109 -27.78 19.24 -2.30
C VAL A 109 -27.84 17.76 -1.94
N PRO A 110 -27.74 16.82 -2.92
CA PRO A 110 -27.73 15.40 -2.60
C PRO A 110 -26.45 15.01 -1.83
N PHE A 111 -26.42 13.84 -1.20
CA PHE A 111 -25.24 13.39 -0.44
C PHE A 111 -24.00 13.28 -1.34
N PRO A 112 -22.77 13.41 -0.80
CA PRO A 112 -21.56 13.11 -1.58
C PRO A 112 -21.56 11.68 -2.12
N VAL A 113 -20.90 11.46 -3.27
CA VAL A 113 -20.71 10.13 -3.86
C VAL A 113 -19.49 9.45 -3.21
N TYR A 114 -19.59 8.15 -2.98
CA TYR A 114 -18.56 7.33 -2.34
C TYR A 114 -18.22 6.10 -3.21
N ASP A 115 -17.12 5.44 -2.85
CA ASP A 115 -16.64 4.20 -3.48
C ASP A 115 -16.40 4.36 -4.99
N VAL A 116 -15.86 5.51 -5.39
CA VAL A 116 -15.47 5.74 -6.79
C VAL A 116 -14.30 4.83 -7.11
N MET A 117 -14.47 4.00 -8.14
CA MET A 117 -13.50 3.05 -8.66
C MET A 117 -13.27 3.35 -10.15
N ALA A 118 -12.04 3.14 -10.62
CA ALA A 118 -11.68 3.33 -12.03
C ALA A 118 -10.82 2.16 -12.49
N GLU A 119 -11.28 1.46 -13.52
CA GLU A 119 -10.62 0.29 -14.07
C GLU A 119 -10.31 0.51 -15.56
N PRO A 120 -9.07 0.25 -16.03
CA PRO A 120 -8.74 0.31 -17.44
C PRO A 120 -9.64 -0.63 -18.26
N ASP A 121 -10.16 -0.14 -19.38
CA ASP A 121 -11.08 -0.87 -20.26
C ASP A 121 -10.67 -0.71 -21.73
N GLY A 122 -9.48 -1.25 -22.05
CA GLY A 122 -8.84 -1.13 -23.37
C GLY A 122 -7.64 -0.18 -23.35
N GLU A 123 -7.22 0.29 -24.53
CA GLU A 123 -6.03 1.12 -24.68
C GLU A 123 -6.28 2.63 -24.42
N ASP A 124 -7.51 3.10 -24.60
CA ASP A 124 -7.86 4.52 -24.54
C ASP A 124 -9.12 4.77 -23.70
N ALA A 125 -9.54 3.80 -22.89
CA ALA A 125 -10.78 3.88 -22.13
C ALA A 125 -10.64 3.37 -20.71
N VAL A 126 -11.48 3.91 -19.84
CA VAL A 126 -11.58 3.58 -18.42
C VAL A 126 -13.06 3.47 -18.07
N THR A 127 -13.43 2.40 -17.38
CA THR A 127 -14.75 2.27 -16.78
C THR A 127 -14.68 2.77 -15.34
N VAL A 128 -15.45 3.84 -15.06
CA VAL A 128 -15.57 4.45 -13.74
C VAL A 128 -16.90 4.00 -13.13
N SER A 129 -16.88 3.51 -11.89
CA SER A 129 -18.08 3.07 -11.17
C SER A 129 -18.12 3.61 -9.74
N TRP A 130 -19.31 3.70 -9.15
CA TRP A 130 -19.52 4.25 -7.81
C TRP A 130 -20.78 3.69 -7.13
N SER A 131 -20.89 3.90 -5.83
CA SER A 131 -22.06 3.51 -5.04
C SER A 131 -23.28 4.39 -5.40
N SER A 132 -24.46 3.78 -5.53
CA SER A 132 -25.72 4.51 -5.76
C SER A 132 -25.99 5.49 -4.62
N ASN A 133 -26.36 6.73 -4.97
CA ASN A 133 -26.74 7.74 -4.00
C ASN A 133 -28.17 7.50 -3.48
N PRO A 134 -28.39 7.44 -2.15
CA PRO A 134 -29.72 7.21 -1.59
C PRO A 134 -30.56 8.50 -1.48
N SER A 135 -29.98 9.68 -1.75
CA SER A 135 -30.71 10.95 -1.64
C SER A 135 -31.88 11.01 -2.61
N TYR A 136 -33.04 11.46 -2.10
CA TYR A 136 -34.26 11.67 -2.89
C TYR A 136 -34.12 12.81 -3.90
N LEU A 137 -33.12 13.69 -3.73
CA LEU A 137 -32.81 14.80 -4.63
C LEU A 137 -32.06 14.35 -5.88
N THR A 138 -31.45 13.16 -5.88
CA THR A 138 -30.61 12.66 -6.97
C THR A 138 -31.32 12.75 -8.32
N ALA A 139 -30.84 13.59 -9.24
CA ALA A 139 -31.31 13.66 -10.62
C ALA A 139 -30.36 12.92 -11.58
N GLY A 140 -29.05 13.06 -11.37
CA GLY A 140 -28.00 12.37 -12.12
C GLY A 140 -26.62 12.68 -11.56
N TYR A 141 -25.57 12.24 -12.25
CA TYR A 141 -24.19 12.37 -11.81
C TYR A 141 -23.34 13.19 -12.78
N MET A 142 -22.39 13.95 -12.24
CA MET A 142 -21.33 14.58 -13.02
C MET A 142 -20.03 13.79 -12.80
N LEU A 143 -19.39 13.39 -13.89
CA LEU A 143 -18.10 12.73 -13.92
C LEU A 143 -16.99 13.75 -14.21
N TYR A 144 -16.08 13.87 -13.27
CA TYR A 144 -14.91 14.73 -13.33
C TYR A 144 -13.67 13.88 -13.64
N TYR A 145 -12.81 14.31 -14.56
CA TYR A 145 -11.57 13.60 -14.88
C TYR A 145 -10.42 14.53 -15.30
N GLY A 146 -9.17 14.05 -15.21
CA GLY A 146 -7.99 14.80 -15.64
C GLY A 146 -6.65 14.13 -15.27
N THR A 147 -5.53 14.64 -15.78
CA THR A 147 -4.18 14.04 -15.66
C THR A 147 -3.27 14.67 -14.59
N GLY A 148 -3.83 15.45 -13.64
CA GLY A 148 -3.04 16.21 -12.65
C GLY A 148 -3.70 16.37 -11.27
N GLY A 149 -3.36 17.46 -10.56
CA GLY A 149 -3.93 17.78 -9.24
C GLY A 149 -5.42 18.17 -9.24
N GLY A 150 -6.04 18.29 -10.42
CA GLY A 150 -7.44 18.66 -10.59
C GLY A 150 -8.08 17.98 -11.82
N TYR A 151 -9.40 18.12 -11.95
CA TYR A 151 -10.23 17.41 -12.91
C TYR A 151 -10.61 18.27 -14.13
N SER A 152 -9.62 18.67 -14.93
CA SER A 152 -9.79 19.58 -16.07
C SER A 152 -9.75 18.92 -17.45
N GLY A 153 -9.78 17.58 -17.52
CA GLY A 153 -9.50 16.81 -18.73
C GLY A 153 -10.37 17.19 -19.94
N SER A 154 -9.76 17.26 -21.12
CA SER A 154 -10.42 17.52 -22.41
C SER A 154 -10.18 16.43 -23.46
N ASP A 155 -9.45 15.39 -23.06
CA ASP A 155 -8.91 14.39 -23.97
C ASP A 155 -9.84 13.19 -24.18
N ALA A 156 -11.10 13.25 -23.74
CA ALA A 156 -12.05 12.15 -23.91
C ALA A 156 -12.98 12.40 -25.11
N SER A 157 -13.48 11.32 -25.71
CA SER A 157 -14.44 11.41 -26.81
C SER A 157 -15.80 11.93 -26.36
N GLU A 158 -16.16 11.69 -25.10
CA GLU A 158 -17.45 12.04 -24.51
C GLU A 158 -17.53 13.54 -24.15
N GLY A 159 -16.43 14.28 -24.19
CA GLY A 159 -16.43 15.73 -24.02
C GLY A 159 -15.31 16.26 -23.15
N VAL A 160 -15.59 17.33 -22.41
CA VAL A 160 -14.69 17.94 -21.43
C VAL A 160 -15.19 17.66 -20.02
N SER A 161 -14.28 17.58 -19.07
CA SER A 161 -14.61 17.50 -17.65
C SER A 161 -15.17 18.85 -17.15
N PRO A 162 -16.28 18.87 -16.38
CA PRO A 162 -17.10 17.72 -16.00
C PRO A 162 -18.09 17.28 -17.08
N LEU A 163 -18.35 15.98 -17.13
CA LEU A 163 -19.31 15.33 -18.03
C LEU A 163 -20.58 14.94 -17.27
N ASP A 164 -21.75 15.37 -17.75
CA ASP A 164 -23.03 14.84 -17.26
C ASP A 164 -23.25 13.43 -17.80
N VAL A 165 -23.19 12.44 -16.92
CA VAL A 165 -23.38 11.02 -17.28
C VAL A 165 -24.80 10.53 -17.00
N GLY A 166 -25.69 11.43 -16.56
CA GLY A 166 -27.06 11.10 -16.22
C GLY A 166 -27.16 10.16 -15.02
N ARG A 167 -28.27 9.43 -14.93
CA ARG A 167 -28.64 8.63 -13.75
C ARG A 167 -28.12 7.19 -13.81
N VAL A 168 -26.80 7.05 -13.94
CA VAL A 168 -26.08 5.77 -13.94
C VAL A 168 -25.18 5.63 -12.71
N THR A 169 -24.65 4.44 -12.45
CA THR A 169 -23.62 4.20 -11.40
C THR A 169 -22.33 3.62 -11.96
N SER A 170 -22.24 3.57 -13.29
CA SER A 170 -21.06 3.15 -14.03
C SER A 170 -21.07 3.86 -15.38
N PHE A 171 -19.92 4.35 -15.81
CA PHE A 171 -19.75 5.02 -17.08
C PHE A 171 -18.40 4.65 -17.70
N ARG A 172 -18.43 4.25 -18.97
CA ARG A 172 -17.22 3.98 -19.76
C ARG A 172 -16.81 5.25 -20.47
N LEU A 173 -15.68 5.83 -20.07
CA LEU A 173 -15.08 7.01 -20.70
C LEU A 173 -14.00 6.56 -21.68
N SER A 174 -14.04 7.01 -22.93
CA SER A 174 -13.19 6.54 -24.02
C SER A 174 -12.48 7.67 -24.78
N GLY A 175 -11.53 7.31 -25.65
CA GLY A 175 -10.72 8.28 -26.39
C GLY A 175 -9.65 8.99 -25.57
N LEU A 176 -9.41 8.59 -24.31
CA LEU A 176 -8.44 9.20 -23.41
C LEU A 176 -7.03 9.13 -23.99
N ALA A 177 -6.35 10.28 -24.04
CA ALA A 177 -5.02 10.36 -24.62
C ALA A 177 -3.98 9.52 -23.82
N PRO A 178 -3.17 8.67 -24.48
CA PRO A 178 -2.09 7.92 -23.85
C PRO A 178 -0.89 8.83 -23.53
N ALA A 179 0.07 8.31 -22.78
CA ALA A 179 1.30 9.06 -22.48
C ALA A 179 2.13 9.36 -23.74
N SER A 180 2.73 10.55 -23.75
CA SER A 180 3.68 10.96 -24.79
C SER A 180 4.85 9.98 -24.89
N ALA A 181 5.27 9.64 -26.11
CA ALA A 181 6.24 8.58 -26.40
C ALA A 181 7.72 9.00 -26.31
N GLY A 182 8.03 10.27 -25.99
CA GLY A 182 9.38 10.84 -26.09
C GLY A 182 10.18 10.83 -24.77
N LEU A 183 10.36 9.68 -24.13
CA LEU A 183 11.21 9.61 -22.93
C LEU A 183 12.69 9.61 -23.28
N GLU A 184 13.48 10.40 -22.55
CA GLU A 184 14.94 10.37 -22.61
C GLU A 184 15.51 9.20 -21.79
N ALA A 185 16.75 8.80 -22.11
CA ALA A 185 17.46 7.80 -21.33
C ALA A 185 17.86 8.39 -19.96
N PRO A 186 17.58 7.72 -18.83
CA PRO A 186 18.09 8.14 -17.54
C PRO A 186 19.63 8.17 -17.53
N GLN A 187 20.23 9.16 -16.88
CA GLN A 187 21.68 9.20 -16.68
C GLN A 187 22.03 8.51 -15.37
N LEU A 188 22.72 7.38 -15.45
CA LEU A 188 23.19 6.64 -14.27
C LEU A 188 24.39 7.34 -13.62
N ALA A 189 24.30 7.55 -12.31
CA ALA A 189 25.45 7.85 -11.49
C ALA A 189 26.29 6.58 -11.26
N ARG A 190 27.55 6.75 -10.86
CA ARG A 190 28.39 5.61 -10.45
C ARG A 190 27.73 4.89 -9.26
N PRO A 191 27.41 3.58 -9.36
CA PRO A 191 26.81 2.86 -8.24
C PRO A 191 27.72 2.87 -7.01
N VAL A 192 27.12 3.07 -5.83
CA VAL A 192 27.84 3.08 -4.56
C VAL A 192 27.80 1.67 -3.95
N PRO A 193 28.95 1.00 -3.82
CA PRO A 193 28.98 -0.38 -3.33
C PRO A 193 28.86 -0.49 -1.81
N SER A 194 28.22 -1.57 -1.35
CA SER A 194 28.06 -1.96 0.06
C SER A 194 28.15 -3.48 0.18
N HIS A 195 28.22 -4.02 1.41
CA HIS A 195 28.16 -5.46 1.64
C HIS A 195 26.90 -6.07 1.01
N ARG A 196 27.09 -6.95 0.01
CA ARG A 196 26.03 -7.66 -0.73
C ARG A 196 24.98 -6.74 -1.35
N ALA A 197 25.35 -5.50 -1.63
CA ALA A 197 24.42 -4.48 -2.11
C ALA A 197 25.10 -3.41 -2.97
N LEU A 198 24.31 -2.77 -3.82
CA LEU A 198 24.67 -1.60 -4.62
C LEU A 198 23.57 -0.55 -4.47
N THR A 199 23.94 0.69 -4.18
CA THR A 199 23.01 1.83 -4.26
C THR A 199 23.16 2.46 -5.64
N ILE A 200 22.08 2.44 -6.41
CA ILE A 200 22.03 2.88 -7.80
C ILE A 200 21.18 4.13 -7.85
N SER A 201 21.68 5.19 -8.48
CA SER A 201 20.96 6.46 -8.58
C SER A 201 21.06 7.01 -9.99
N TRP A 202 20.04 7.74 -10.43
CA TRP A 202 19.93 8.28 -11.79
C TRP A 202 19.27 9.65 -11.83
N SER A 203 19.44 10.36 -12.95
CA SER A 203 18.75 11.63 -13.20
C SER A 203 17.23 11.41 -13.38
N PRO A 204 16.37 12.30 -12.87
CA PRO A 204 14.95 12.27 -13.21
C PRO A 204 14.74 12.53 -14.70
N VAL A 205 13.82 11.79 -15.32
CA VAL A 205 13.39 11.91 -16.72
C VAL A 205 12.02 12.59 -16.74
N SER A 206 11.90 13.67 -17.52
CA SER A 206 10.63 14.38 -17.69
C SER A 206 9.59 13.48 -18.38
N GLY A 207 8.35 13.48 -17.86
CA GLY A 207 7.27 12.64 -18.38
C GLY A 207 7.30 11.17 -17.93
N ALA A 208 8.28 10.75 -17.12
CA ALA A 208 8.33 9.38 -16.61
C ALA A 208 7.29 9.12 -15.52
N SER A 209 6.45 8.11 -15.72
CA SER A 209 5.52 7.59 -14.72
C SER A 209 6.20 6.64 -13.73
N GLY A 210 7.41 6.18 -14.04
CA GLY A 210 8.24 5.36 -13.15
C GLY A 210 9.50 4.87 -13.84
N TYR A 211 10.25 4.02 -13.14
CA TYR A 211 11.50 3.45 -13.63
C TYR A 211 11.58 1.94 -13.40
N ARG A 212 12.35 1.27 -14.24
CA ARG A 212 12.70 -0.14 -14.11
C ARG A 212 14.21 -0.27 -14.00
N LEU A 213 14.66 -1.00 -12.98
CA LEU A 213 16.04 -1.40 -12.81
C LEU A 213 16.27 -2.74 -13.52
N ARG A 214 17.27 -2.78 -14.39
CA ARG A 214 17.70 -3.96 -15.14
C ARG A 214 19.12 -4.35 -14.74
N TYR A 215 19.35 -5.60 -14.37
CA TYR A 215 20.68 -6.06 -13.95
C TYR A 215 20.95 -7.55 -14.20
N GLY A 216 22.23 -7.92 -14.24
CA GLY A 216 22.69 -9.30 -14.36
C GLY A 216 24.21 -9.40 -14.36
N ILE A 217 24.74 -10.61 -14.53
CA ILE A 217 26.19 -10.85 -14.58
C ILE A 217 26.70 -10.72 -16.03
N ASP A 218 26.00 -11.38 -16.95
CA ASP A 218 26.35 -11.42 -18.37
C ASP A 218 25.56 -10.38 -19.16
N SER A 219 24.33 -10.07 -18.75
CA SER A 219 23.45 -9.11 -19.41
C SER A 219 22.53 -8.38 -18.43
N VAL A 220 22.24 -7.10 -18.69
CA VAL A 220 21.22 -6.34 -17.95
C VAL A 220 19.82 -6.93 -18.09
N GLN A 221 19.58 -7.81 -19.08
CA GLN A 221 18.26 -8.39 -19.34
C GLN A 221 17.89 -9.58 -18.43
N GLU A 222 18.81 -10.06 -17.59
CA GLU A 222 18.57 -11.23 -16.75
C GLU A 222 17.49 -10.97 -15.69
N HIS A 223 17.47 -9.76 -15.12
CA HIS A 223 16.55 -9.39 -14.06
C HIS A 223 15.96 -8.01 -14.31
N GLU A 224 14.66 -7.85 -14.04
CA GLU A 224 13.92 -6.59 -14.10
C GLU A 224 13.20 -6.36 -12.77
N ILE A 225 13.29 -5.14 -12.24
CA ILE A 225 12.56 -4.70 -11.05
C ILE A 225 11.90 -3.36 -11.37
N ASP A 226 10.57 -3.26 -11.25
CA ASP A 226 9.89 -1.97 -11.25
C ASP A 226 10.12 -1.28 -9.90
N VAL A 227 10.77 -0.12 -9.94
CA VAL A 227 11.13 0.64 -8.74
C VAL A 227 10.20 1.83 -8.50
N GLY A 228 9.20 2.03 -9.36
CA GLY A 228 8.24 3.13 -9.27
C GLY A 228 8.86 4.51 -9.54
N GLN A 229 8.24 5.58 -9.01
CA GLN A 229 8.74 6.96 -9.16
C GLN A 229 9.82 7.31 -8.14
N VAL A 230 10.94 6.59 -8.19
CA VAL A 230 12.15 6.94 -7.44
C VAL A 230 13.31 7.20 -8.38
N THR A 231 14.32 7.92 -7.90
CA THR A 231 15.58 8.16 -8.62
C THR A 231 16.78 7.50 -7.97
N SER A 232 16.53 6.64 -6.97
CA SER A 232 17.55 5.86 -6.26
C SER A 232 16.96 4.55 -5.75
N TYR A 233 17.71 3.47 -5.86
CA TYR A 233 17.32 2.15 -5.40
C TYR A 233 18.51 1.38 -4.82
N ARG A 234 18.28 0.71 -3.67
CA ARG A 234 19.28 -0.15 -3.03
C ARG A 234 19.06 -1.60 -3.42
N LEU A 235 19.84 -2.07 -4.39
CA LEU A 235 19.83 -3.47 -4.82
C LEU A 235 20.59 -4.32 -3.80
N THR A 236 19.97 -5.38 -3.29
CA THR A 236 20.52 -6.26 -2.24
C THR A 236 20.55 -7.72 -2.65
N GLY A 237 21.21 -8.57 -1.85
CA GLY A 237 21.29 -10.00 -2.09
C GLY A 237 22.38 -10.41 -3.09
N LEU A 238 23.21 -9.45 -3.50
CA LEU A 238 24.28 -9.66 -4.46
C LEU A 238 25.46 -10.43 -3.85
N GLN A 239 26.28 -11.02 -4.72
CA GLN A 239 27.52 -11.69 -4.33
C GLN A 239 28.69 -10.69 -4.35
N ASN A 240 29.43 -10.57 -3.25
CA ASN A 240 30.60 -9.70 -3.19
C ASN A 240 31.68 -10.18 -4.15
N GLY A 241 32.37 -9.24 -4.79
CA GLY A 241 33.44 -9.54 -5.74
C GLY A 241 32.96 -9.99 -7.13
N THR A 242 31.65 -10.10 -7.36
CA THR A 242 31.06 -10.40 -8.67
C THR A 242 30.69 -9.09 -9.38
N GLY A 243 31.09 -8.93 -10.64
CA GLY A 243 30.69 -7.77 -11.44
C GLY A 243 29.25 -7.90 -11.93
N TYR A 244 28.41 -6.93 -11.62
CA TYR A 244 27.05 -6.84 -12.11
C TYR A 244 26.93 -5.70 -13.12
N ARG A 245 26.33 -6.00 -14.26
CA ARG A 245 25.91 -5.05 -15.29
C ARG A 245 24.58 -4.45 -14.88
N ILE A 246 24.45 -3.13 -14.95
CA ILE A 246 23.29 -2.39 -14.47
C ILE A 246 22.88 -1.34 -15.50
N ALA A 247 21.58 -1.27 -15.78
CA ALA A 247 20.95 -0.22 -16.56
C ALA A 247 19.60 0.17 -15.93
N VAL A 248 19.16 1.40 -16.17
CA VAL A 248 17.85 1.89 -15.72
C VAL A 248 17.07 2.38 -16.94
N GLN A 249 15.77 2.10 -16.95
CA GLN A 249 14.85 2.48 -18.02
C GLN A 249 13.70 3.28 -17.42
N ALA A 250 13.43 4.47 -17.97
CA ALA A 250 12.20 5.19 -17.66
C ALA A 250 11.04 4.57 -18.43
N TYR A 251 9.83 4.60 -17.85
CA TYR A 251 8.60 4.29 -18.57
C TYR A 251 7.54 5.36 -18.31
N SER A 252 6.58 5.45 -19.22
CA SER A 252 5.45 6.37 -19.13
C SER A 252 4.15 5.64 -19.41
N GLN A 253 3.15 5.95 -18.62
CA GLN A 253 1.76 5.57 -18.83
C GLN A 253 0.90 6.76 -18.40
N ALA A 254 -0.11 7.13 -19.21
CA ALA A 254 -0.99 8.23 -18.85
C ALA A 254 -1.76 7.81 -17.60
N ARG A 255 -1.94 8.72 -16.65
CA ARG A 255 -2.67 8.44 -15.42
C ARG A 255 -3.74 9.50 -15.24
N TYR A 256 -4.99 9.06 -15.22
CA TYR A 256 -6.14 9.91 -15.03
C TYR A 256 -6.69 9.73 -13.63
N ARG A 257 -7.14 10.84 -13.05
CA ARG A 257 -7.92 10.88 -11.82
C ARG A 257 -9.38 11.06 -12.18
N PHE A 258 -10.25 10.47 -11.39
CA PHE A 258 -11.69 10.52 -11.56
C PHE A 258 -12.36 10.88 -10.24
N ALA A 259 -13.36 11.74 -10.31
CA ALA A 259 -14.26 12.03 -9.21
C ALA A 259 -15.68 12.12 -9.73
N VAL A 260 -16.64 11.90 -8.86
CA VAL A 260 -18.06 11.93 -9.21
C VAL A 260 -18.79 12.78 -8.19
N THR A 261 -19.66 13.67 -8.67
CA THR A 261 -20.66 14.36 -7.85
C THR A 261 -22.05 13.96 -8.31
N VAL A 262 -23.06 14.34 -7.55
CA VAL A 262 -24.47 14.14 -7.88
C VAL A 262 -25.18 15.49 -7.87
N TYR A 263 -26.03 15.74 -8.86
CA TYR A 263 -26.83 16.97 -8.94
C TYR A 263 -28.30 16.70 -8.61
N ASP A 264 -28.97 17.73 -8.09
CA ASP A 264 -30.38 17.67 -7.72
C ASP A 264 -31.36 17.83 -8.90
N THR A 265 -32.66 17.66 -8.63
CA THR A 265 -33.74 17.80 -9.62
C THR A 265 -34.14 19.24 -9.92
N THR A 266 -33.49 20.24 -9.32
CA THR A 266 -33.84 21.64 -9.54
C THR A 266 -33.31 22.13 -10.88
N ASP A 267 -33.89 23.20 -11.42
CA ASP A 267 -33.38 23.84 -12.64
C ASP A 267 -31.94 24.36 -12.48
N ALA A 268 -31.54 24.69 -11.24
CA ALA A 268 -30.18 25.10 -10.89
C ALA A 268 -29.19 23.94 -10.84
N ARG A 269 -29.68 22.69 -10.76
CA ARG A 269 -28.90 21.45 -10.69
C ARG A 269 -27.80 21.50 -9.65
N ASN A 270 -28.15 21.80 -8.40
CA ASN A 270 -27.15 21.99 -7.35
C ASN A 270 -26.38 20.68 -7.11
N GLU A 271 -25.05 20.77 -7.17
CA GLU A 271 -24.15 19.61 -7.06
C GLU A 271 -23.69 19.37 -5.64
N SER A 272 -23.54 18.09 -5.27
CA SER A 272 -22.86 17.70 -4.05
C SER A 272 -21.36 18.01 -4.10
N VAL A 273 -20.75 18.12 -2.92
CA VAL A 273 -19.29 18.21 -2.82
C VAL A 273 -18.64 16.87 -3.18
N ILE A 274 -17.42 16.92 -3.73
CA ILE A 274 -16.59 15.72 -3.89
C ILE A 274 -16.18 15.22 -2.50
N ALA A 275 -16.55 13.98 -2.16
CA ALA A 275 -16.19 13.39 -0.88
C ALA A 275 -14.66 13.26 -0.74
N ALA A 276 -14.14 13.65 0.42
CA ALA A 276 -12.71 13.56 0.70
C ALA A 276 -12.23 12.10 0.57
N GLY A 277 -11.20 11.88 -0.25
CA GLY A 277 -10.66 10.55 -0.53
C GLY A 277 -11.49 9.69 -1.49
N SER A 278 -12.60 10.20 -2.04
CA SER A 278 -13.45 9.47 -3.00
C SER A 278 -13.07 9.71 -4.46
N SER A 279 -11.77 9.80 -4.74
CA SER A 279 -11.23 9.90 -6.10
C SER A 279 -10.57 8.60 -6.50
N ALA A 280 -10.81 8.14 -7.72
CA ALA A 280 -10.12 6.99 -8.29
C ALA A 280 -9.00 7.43 -9.23
N GLU A 281 -8.02 6.55 -9.46
CA GLU A 281 -6.97 6.76 -10.45
C GLU A 281 -6.81 5.52 -11.32
N ALA A 282 -6.70 5.68 -12.63
CA ALA A 282 -6.43 4.59 -13.56
C ALA A 282 -5.35 4.95 -14.57
N GLY A 283 -4.56 3.94 -14.97
CA GLY A 283 -3.61 4.06 -16.07
C GLY A 283 -4.33 3.89 -17.41
N VAL A 284 -4.03 4.76 -18.38
CA VAL A 284 -4.57 4.73 -19.74
C VAL A 284 -3.46 4.36 -20.72
N GLY A 285 -3.76 3.39 -21.58
CA GLY A 285 -2.86 2.90 -22.61
C GLY A 285 -1.75 1.99 -22.13
N PRO A 286 -0.97 1.45 -23.08
CA PRO A 286 0.14 0.58 -22.75
C PRO A 286 1.24 1.36 -22.02
N VAL A 287 1.94 0.68 -21.13
CA VAL A 287 3.19 1.19 -20.56
C VAL A 287 4.22 1.31 -21.69
N ARG A 288 4.66 2.53 -21.97
CA ARG A 288 5.69 2.83 -22.98
C ARG A 288 7.04 2.92 -22.31
N ASN A 289 7.95 2.03 -22.67
CA ASN A 289 9.31 2.05 -22.17
C ASN A 289 10.17 2.99 -23.03
N GLY A 290 10.93 3.87 -22.38
CA GLY A 290 11.96 4.69 -23.01
C GLY A 290 13.22 3.88 -23.33
N PRO A 291 14.27 4.52 -23.86
CA PRO A 291 15.57 3.89 -24.03
C PRO A 291 16.20 3.51 -22.68
N LEU A 292 17.02 2.45 -22.68
CA LEU A 292 17.87 2.12 -21.53
C LEU A 292 18.95 3.20 -21.36
N SER A 293 19.33 3.45 -20.11
CA SER A 293 20.55 4.19 -19.79
C SER A 293 21.78 3.50 -20.39
N SER A 294 22.91 4.20 -20.39
CA SER A 294 24.21 3.54 -20.54
C SER A 294 24.38 2.45 -19.49
N GLU A 295 24.97 1.32 -19.86
CA GLU A 295 25.28 0.24 -18.93
C GLU A 295 26.49 0.59 -18.05
N VAL A 296 26.42 0.28 -16.76
CA VAL A 296 27.55 0.38 -15.83
C VAL A 296 27.83 -0.98 -15.22
N VAL A 297 29.11 -1.31 -15.06
CA VAL A 297 29.53 -2.51 -14.31
C VAL A 297 29.95 -2.07 -12.90
N ALA A 298 29.36 -2.68 -11.88
CA ALA A 298 29.70 -2.43 -10.50
C ALA A 298 29.88 -3.74 -9.73
N VAL A 299 30.83 -3.75 -8.81
CA VAL A 299 31.12 -4.89 -7.94
C VAL A 299 30.60 -4.56 -6.54
N PRO A 300 29.70 -5.38 -5.96
CA PRO A 300 29.30 -5.23 -4.58
C PRO A 300 30.52 -5.41 -3.69
N GLU A 301 30.62 -4.56 -2.67
CA GLU A 301 31.79 -4.34 -1.80
C GLU A 301 32.73 -3.21 -2.25
N ALA A 302 32.93 -2.21 -1.39
CA ALA A 302 33.81 -1.08 -1.69
C ALA A 302 35.28 -1.53 -1.83
N LEU A 303 35.88 -1.21 -2.97
CA LEU A 303 37.33 -1.26 -3.19
C LEU A 303 38.00 -0.08 -2.45
N GLN A 304 38.06 -0.14 -1.12
CA GLN A 304 38.62 0.97 -0.35
C GLN A 304 40.01 0.61 0.20
N PRO A 305 41.06 1.36 -0.15
CA PRO A 305 42.36 1.21 0.47
C PRO A 305 42.32 1.78 1.89
N TYR A 306 43.19 1.25 2.76
CA TYR A 306 43.44 1.85 4.05
C TYR A 306 44.21 3.18 3.88
N PRO A 307 43.91 4.27 4.63
CA PRO A 307 43.06 4.36 5.82
C PRO A 307 41.58 4.69 5.58
N ASP A 308 41.15 4.93 4.34
CA ASP A 308 39.82 5.47 4.02
C ASP A 308 38.65 4.48 4.20
N LEU A 309 38.88 3.31 4.80
CA LEU A 309 37.85 2.29 5.02
C LEU A 309 36.79 2.75 6.05
N PRO A 310 35.50 2.41 5.88
CA PRO A 310 34.48 2.69 6.89
C PRO A 310 34.82 1.92 8.18
N ASP A 311 34.34 2.42 9.33
CA ASP A 311 34.57 1.85 10.68
C ASP A 311 34.03 0.41 10.89
N GLU A 312 33.65 -0.29 9.82
CA GLU A 312 33.04 -1.63 9.82
C GLU A 312 33.90 -2.69 9.08
N GLY A 313 35.17 -2.42 8.75
CA GLY A 313 36.05 -3.31 7.97
C GLY A 313 37.14 -4.13 8.71
N CYS A 314 37.89 -4.95 7.96
CA CYS A 314 39.10 -5.65 8.42
C CYS A 314 40.34 -4.73 8.30
N PHE A 315 40.53 -3.80 9.23
CA PHE A 315 41.57 -2.76 9.21
C PHE A 315 43.00 -3.31 9.03
N VAL A 316 43.46 -4.16 9.96
CA VAL A 316 44.85 -4.68 10.00
C VAL A 316 45.16 -5.54 8.78
N ALA A 317 44.21 -6.38 8.36
CA ALA A 317 44.36 -7.21 7.18
C ALA A 317 44.40 -6.36 5.90
N THR A 318 43.60 -5.30 5.82
CA THR A 318 43.62 -4.41 4.65
C THR A 318 44.92 -3.59 4.58
N ALA A 319 45.44 -3.11 5.71
CA ALA A 319 46.76 -2.47 5.77
C ALA A 319 47.89 -3.44 5.34
N ALA A 320 47.80 -4.72 5.72
CA ALA A 320 48.77 -5.73 5.34
C ALA A 320 48.69 -6.12 3.85
N TYR A 321 47.51 -6.40 3.32
CA TYR A 321 47.30 -6.90 1.95
C TYR A 321 47.15 -5.80 0.90
N GLY A 322 46.91 -4.55 1.32
CA GLY A 322 46.85 -3.38 0.44
C GLY A 322 45.55 -3.22 -0.34
N SER A 323 44.63 -4.19 -0.26
CA SER A 323 43.31 -4.11 -0.89
C SER A 323 42.26 -4.80 -0.04
N TYR A 324 41.12 -4.14 0.13
CA TYR A 324 39.97 -4.73 0.80
C TYR A 324 39.36 -5.92 0.04
N LEU A 325 39.58 -6.01 -1.29
CA LEU A 325 39.07 -7.13 -2.10
C LEU A 325 40.00 -8.34 -2.18
N ALA A 326 41.12 -8.34 -1.44
CA ALA A 326 42.02 -9.49 -1.41
C ALA A 326 41.26 -10.79 -1.04
N PRO A 327 41.46 -11.91 -1.78
CA PRO A 327 40.74 -13.17 -1.57
C PRO A 327 40.76 -13.64 -0.11
N GLU A 328 41.89 -13.45 0.56
CA GLU A 328 42.12 -13.80 1.96
C GLU A 328 41.20 -13.04 2.92
N LEU A 329 40.95 -11.76 2.65
CA LEU A 329 40.07 -10.92 3.46
C LEU A 329 38.60 -11.31 3.26
N ARG A 330 38.21 -11.70 2.04
CA ARG A 330 36.86 -12.22 1.78
C ARG A 330 36.58 -13.45 2.64
N THR A 331 37.52 -14.40 2.69
CA THR A 331 37.42 -15.60 3.54
C THR A 331 37.28 -15.25 5.02
N LEU A 332 38.08 -14.30 5.52
CA LEU A 332 38.00 -13.87 6.93
C LEU A 332 36.69 -13.16 7.28
N ARG A 333 36.15 -12.34 6.35
CA ARG A 333 34.84 -11.67 6.53
C ARG A 333 33.70 -12.68 6.59
N GLU A 334 33.66 -13.62 5.66
CA GLU A 334 32.65 -14.67 5.66
C GLU A 334 32.72 -15.53 6.93
N PHE A 335 33.92 -15.80 7.44
CA PHE A 335 34.11 -16.52 8.70
C PHE A 335 33.60 -15.70 9.89
N ARG A 336 33.91 -14.41 9.96
CA ARG A 336 33.36 -13.50 10.97
C ARG A 336 31.82 -13.54 10.98
N ASP A 337 31.22 -13.40 9.80
CA ASP A 337 29.77 -13.27 9.66
C ASP A 337 29.04 -14.60 9.96
N ARG A 338 29.59 -15.74 9.50
CA ARG A 338 28.94 -17.05 9.66
C ARG A 338 29.25 -17.74 10.99
N TYR A 339 30.42 -17.52 11.59
CA TYR A 339 30.86 -18.22 12.81
C TYR A 339 30.99 -17.28 14.02
N LEU A 340 31.67 -16.15 13.90
CA LEU A 340 31.96 -15.30 15.08
C LEU A 340 30.73 -14.51 15.56
N LEU A 341 29.97 -13.89 14.65
CA LEU A 341 28.82 -13.06 15.06
C LEU A 341 27.65 -13.88 15.61
N ARG A 342 27.61 -15.19 15.33
CA ARG A 342 26.54 -16.10 15.79
C ARG A 342 26.64 -16.51 17.26
N ASN A 343 27.75 -16.24 17.96
CA ASN A 343 27.91 -16.59 19.37
C ASN A 343 28.46 -15.41 20.19
N ALA A 344 28.16 -15.40 21.50
CA ALA A 344 28.49 -14.30 22.39
C ALA A 344 30.01 -14.03 22.50
N PRO A 345 30.89 -15.05 22.62
CA PRO A 345 32.34 -14.81 22.66
C PRO A 345 32.86 -14.21 21.35
N GLY A 346 32.36 -14.66 20.20
CA GLY A 346 32.76 -14.12 18.92
C GLY A 346 32.36 -12.65 18.74
N ARG A 347 31.18 -12.23 19.22
CA ARG A 347 30.80 -10.80 19.23
C ARG A 347 31.70 -9.95 20.13
N VAL A 348 32.12 -10.46 21.27
CA VAL A 348 33.08 -9.76 22.16
C VAL A 348 34.44 -9.60 21.49
N LEU A 349 34.96 -10.67 20.86
CA LEU A 349 36.21 -10.63 20.11
C LEU A 349 36.16 -9.62 18.96
N VAL A 350 35.07 -9.66 18.19
CA VAL A 350 34.84 -8.73 17.09
C VAL A 350 34.76 -7.29 17.62
N GLY A 351 34.02 -7.04 18.70
CA GLY A 351 33.95 -5.71 19.33
C GLY A 351 35.31 -5.18 19.83
N TRP A 352 36.16 -6.05 20.40
CA TRP A 352 37.52 -5.68 20.77
C TRP A 352 38.37 -5.31 19.55
N TYR A 353 38.27 -6.10 18.47
CA TYR A 353 38.95 -5.83 17.20
C TYR A 353 38.52 -4.50 16.59
N TYR A 354 37.24 -4.17 16.59
CA TYR A 354 36.76 -2.88 16.08
C TYR A 354 37.24 -1.69 16.92
N ARG A 355 37.41 -1.89 18.22
CA ARG A 355 37.89 -0.83 19.12
C ARG A 355 39.39 -0.52 18.96
N HIS A 356 40.23 -1.54 18.73
CA HIS A 356 41.69 -1.39 18.72
C HIS A 356 42.33 -1.58 17.33
N GLY A 357 41.61 -2.19 16.40
CA GLY A 357 42.05 -2.49 15.05
C GLY A 357 42.47 -1.26 14.23
N PRO A 358 41.77 -0.11 14.29
CA PRO A 358 42.17 1.09 13.57
C PRO A 358 43.56 1.61 13.97
N GLU A 359 43.91 1.60 15.25
CA GLU A 359 45.23 2.04 15.74
C GLU A 359 46.34 1.06 15.32
N ALA A 360 46.08 -0.24 15.45
CA ALA A 360 47.02 -1.28 15.01
C ALA A 360 47.28 -1.21 13.49
N ALA A 361 46.26 -0.89 12.69
CA ALA A 361 46.41 -0.72 11.25
C ALA A 361 47.22 0.54 10.90
N ARG A 362 47.03 1.67 11.60
CA ARG A 362 47.85 2.89 11.42
C ARG A 362 49.32 2.61 11.72
N TRP A 363 49.58 1.89 12.81
CA TRP A 363 50.93 1.49 13.18
C TRP A 363 51.57 0.58 12.13
N LEU A 364 50.84 -0.41 11.62
CA LEU A 364 51.33 -1.30 10.56
C LEU A 364 51.62 -0.56 9.25
N GLU A 365 50.82 0.45 8.91
CA GLU A 365 51.01 1.25 7.68
C GLU A 365 52.32 2.04 7.71
N SER A 366 52.71 2.54 8.90
CA SER A 366 54.02 3.18 9.10
C SER A 366 55.22 2.21 9.03
N HIS A 367 55.00 0.89 8.99
CA HIS A 367 56.05 -0.13 8.94
C HIS A 367 55.89 -1.13 7.77
N PRO A 368 56.12 -0.72 6.51
CA PRO A 368 55.92 -1.58 5.33
C PRO A 368 56.66 -2.92 5.37
N ARG A 369 57.84 -2.98 6.03
CA ARG A 369 58.65 -4.19 6.17
C ARG A 369 57.99 -5.29 7.01
N LEU A 370 57.00 -4.94 7.84
CA LEU A 370 56.25 -5.89 8.67
C LEU A 370 55.04 -6.48 7.95
N LYS A 371 54.58 -5.89 6.84
CA LYS A 371 53.41 -6.38 6.10
C LYS A 371 53.54 -7.85 5.65
N PRO A 372 54.69 -8.34 5.13
CA PRO A 372 54.87 -9.75 4.79
C PRO A 372 54.75 -10.68 6.00
N LEU A 373 55.25 -10.25 7.17
CA LEU A 373 55.14 -11.03 8.42
C LEU A 373 53.69 -11.11 8.87
N VAL A 374 52.94 -10.00 8.80
CA VAL A 374 51.51 -10.00 9.13
C VAL A 374 50.71 -10.86 8.15
N ARG A 375 51.03 -10.85 6.86
CA ARG A 375 50.42 -11.77 5.87
C ARG A 375 50.69 -13.23 6.23
N ALA A 376 51.94 -13.57 6.54
CA ALA A 376 52.32 -14.92 6.95
C ALA A 376 51.63 -15.35 8.26
N ALA A 377 51.47 -14.44 9.22
CA ALA A 377 50.78 -14.72 10.49
C ALA A 377 49.26 -14.89 10.31
N LEU A 378 48.66 -14.17 9.36
CA LEU A 378 47.22 -14.28 9.04
C LEU A 378 46.90 -15.51 8.17
N LEU A 379 47.85 -15.99 7.37
CA LEU A 379 47.62 -17.09 6.43
C LEU A 379 47.08 -18.37 7.08
N PRO A 380 47.58 -18.87 8.22
CA PRO A 380 46.99 -20.03 8.91
C PRO A 380 45.52 -19.81 9.29
N LEU A 381 45.15 -18.60 9.71
CA LEU A 381 43.78 -18.25 10.05
C LEU A 381 42.88 -18.20 8.80
N VAL A 382 43.41 -17.69 7.68
CA VAL A 382 42.71 -17.68 6.39
C VAL A 382 42.44 -19.09 5.90
N VAL A 383 43.44 -19.98 5.96
CA VAL A 383 43.30 -21.39 5.56
C VAL A 383 42.30 -22.11 6.46
N LEU A 384 42.39 -21.92 7.78
CA LEU A 384 41.45 -22.50 8.74
C LEU A 384 40.02 -22.01 8.48
N ALA A 385 39.83 -20.70 8.29
CA ALA A 385 38.54 -20.10 7.95
C ALA A 385 37.97 -20.67 6.64
N GLY A 386 38.81 -20.82 5.61
CA GLY A 386 38.42 -21.41 4.34
C GLY A 386 37.96 -22.86 4.47
N LEU A 387 38.70 -23.68 5.22
CA LEU A 387 38.33 -25.08 5.47
C LEU A 387 37.00 -25.20 6.23
N LEU A 388 36.77 -24.33 7.22
CA LEU A 388 35.50 -24.28 7.96
C LEU A 388 34.34 -23.86 7.05
N LEU A 389 34.52 -22.81 6.24
CA LEU A 389 33.50 -22.30 5.32
C LEU A 389 33.12 -23.28 4.21
N GLN A 390 34.05 -24.15 3.79
CA GLN A 390 33.82 -25.21 2.79
C GLN A 390 33.18 -26.49 3.37
N GLY A 391 32.77 -26.50 4.64
CA GLY A 391 32.06 -27.63 5.24
C GLY A 391 32.95 -28.73 5.83
N HIS A 392 34.27 -28.55 5.88
CA HIS A 392 35.21 -29.51 6.50
C HIS A 392 35.31 -29.36 8.03
N GLY A 393 34.35 -28.69 8.68
CA GLY A 393 34.28 -28.51 10.14
C GLY A 393 34.42 -29.79 10.97
N PRO A 394 33.76 -30.91 10.60
CA PRO A 394 33.93 -32.19 11.30
C PRO A 394 35.35 -32.75 11.17
N VAL A 395 36.01 -32.56 10.02
CA VAL A 395 37.37 -33.06 9.75
C VAL A 395 38.41 -32.32 10.59
N LEU A 396 38.23 -31.01 10.82
CA LEU A 396 39.10 -30.23 11.71
C LEU A 396 38.88 -30.58 13.19
N ALA A 397 37.65 -30.85 13.60
CA ALA A 397 37.34 -31.29 14.96
C ALA A 397 37.92 -32.68 15.26
N THR A 398 37.84 -33.63 14.32
CA THR A 398 38.43 -34.97 14.47
C THR A 398 39.96 -34.93 14.47
N SER A 399 40.57 -34.03 13.69
CA SER A 399 42.03 -33.83 13.65
C SER A 399 42.59 -33.29 14.97
N LEU A 400 41.89 -32.34 15.60
CA LEU A 400 42.25 -31.80 16.92
C LEU A 400 42.12 -32.86 18.03
N VAL A 401 41.07 -33.70 17.98
CA VAL A 401 40.86 -34.79 18.94
C VAL A 401 41.91 -35.89 18.75
N ALA A 402 42.23 -36.29 17.52
CA ALA A 402 43.27 -37.27 17.23
C ALA A 402 44.68 -36.78 17.64
N GLY A 403 44.98 -35.50 17.43
CA GLY A 403 46.22 -34.87 17.89
C GLY A 403 46.33 -34.82 19.42
N LEU A 404 45.24 -34.53 20.12
CA LEU A 404 45.20 -34.54 21.59
C LEU A 404 45.38 -35.96 22.15
N LEU A 405 44.77 -36.98 21.52
CA LEU A 405 44.94 -38.39 21.86
C LEU A 405 46.38 -38.89 21.63
N LEU A 406 47.02 -38.49 20.53
CA LEU A 406 48.43 -38.79 20.26
C LEU A 406 49.38 -38.13 21.28
N MET A 407 49.08 -36.91 21.73
CA MET A 407 49.86 -36.25 22.78
C MET A 407 49.69 -36.89 24.16
N VAL A 408 48.50 -37.42 24.49
CA VAL A 408 48.24 -38.19 25.73
C VAL A 408 48.96 -39.55 25.70
N VAL A 409 48.98 -40.24 24.55
CA VAL A 409 49.71 -41.51 24.38
C VAL A 409 51.23 -41.30 24.43
N ALA A 410 51.75 -40.24 23.79
CA ALA A 410 53.18 -39.92 23.80
C ALA A 410 53.69 -39.50 25.21
N SER A 411 52.85 -38.89 26.03
CA SER A 411 53.20 -38.52 27.42
C SER A 411 53.07 -39.69 28.40
N GLY A 412 52.30 -40.74 28.07
CA GLY A 412 52.19 -41.98 28.85
C GLY A 412 53.37 -42.95 28.67
N CYS A 413 54.00 -42.99 27.50
CA CYS A 413 55.12 -43.91 27.22
C CYS A 413 56.45 -43.50 27.88
N ARG A 414 56.61 -42.26 28.34
CA ARG A 414 57.89 -41.77 28.90
C ARG A 414 58.16 -42.18 30.36
N LYS A 415 57.24 -42.87 31.04
CA LYS A 415 57.33 -43.18 32.49
C LYS A 415 57.53 -44.66 32.87
N ARG A 416 57.76 -45.59 31.94
CA ARG A 416 57.90 -47.04 32.25
C ARG A 416 59.26 -47.66 31.90
N GLY A 417 60.35 -46.89 32.01
CA GLY A 417 61.69 -47.34 31.61
C GLY A 417 62.82 -47.06 32.59
N VAL A 418 62.60 -47.06 33.92
CA VAL A 418 63.70 -47.15 34.91
C VAL A 418 63.15 -47.77 36.20
N ALA A 419 63.33 -49.09 36.40
CA ALA A 419 63.41 -49.77 37.70
C ALA A 419 63.55 -51.29 37.51
N ARG A 420 64.79 -51.79 37.41
CA ARG A 420 65.21 -53.13 37.86
C ARG A 420 66.73 -53.24 37.74
N GLU A 421 67.43 -53.01 38.84
CA GLU A 421 68.64 -53.74 39.25
C GLU A 421 68.89 -53.41 40.72
N GLY A 422 68.96 -54.47 41.52
CA GLY A 422 69.00 -54.50 42.98
C GLY A 422 68.83 -55.95 43.40
#